data_AF-I4B1R9-F1
#
_entry.id   AF-I4B1R9-F1
#
_cell.length_a   1.000
_cell.length_b   1.000
_cell.length_c   1.000
_cell.angle_alpha   90.00
_cell.angle_beta   90.00
_cell.angle_gamma   90.00
#
_symmetry.space_group_name_H-M   'P 1'
#
loop_
_entity.id
_entity.type
_entity.pdbx_description
1 polymer ?
#
loop_
_entity_poly.entity_id
_entity_poly.type
_entity_poly.pdbx_seq_one_letter_code
_entity_poly.pdbx_strand_id
1 'polypeptide(L)'
;MKMGVSGQVQTFTRNQTATQNREIPLAAQAALHPKIRLASAIGKTGARTVLRNPYRSPLIPTTVQNLSVSPHSHEYYGQLTDIILDSFYPSTCSSCNVKMTGRVSTRSYVAKCPKCRKHVSRISHTPFAYLKLPLWTVGWVLDQSATKYPQVITGAEIKRCLNISEDAALRLKKRVQVFASQHKSAVESLFYSELKKRFHKSKDLLEPDKKDINKRVTTPVGNRPIPQSDSVVLFSAKERSNKGRKRFRHHGQTASIYLTDSLGGRQVGVMVQTTTWKGGPALYESIPNQQTKTILPIIQRQIPKNTPFFTDMGMDWLKPYNRNHRTVNHNLQSKRGTGKSRRRFQQNGIHTQAAEGRQGALKTAFRAYRYIKPEHSQLYLNEYSFFGALKYYGAERITSQNQSLLGQNQRPKTKQQGWGLSGMNFSTHNQY
;
A
#
# COMPACT_ATOMS: atom_id res chain seq x y z
N MET A 1 -29.02 -75.05 -9.19
CA MET A 1 -29.60 -75.59 -10.43
C MET A 1 -29.41 -74.56 -11.53
N LYS A 2 -28.85 -75.00 -12.67
CA LYS A 2 -28.53 -74.22 -13.87
C LYS A 2 -29.78 -73.90 -14.69
N MET A 3 -29.65 -72.88 -15.56
CA MET A 3 -30.18 -72.67 -16.92
C MET A 3 -30.58 -71.18 -17.06
N GLY A 4 -30.06 -70.32 -17.94
CA GLY A 4 -29.12 -70.43 -19.06
C GLY A 4 -29.82 -70.23 -20.40
N VAL A 5 -29.85 -69.00 -20.96
CA VAL A 5 -30.10 -68.64 -22.39
C VAL A 5 -29.59 -67.19 -22.62
N SER A 6 -28.38 -66.97 -23.19
CA SER A 6 -28.07 -66.48 -24.56
C SER A 6 -28.96 -65.35 -25.10
N GLY A 7 -28.48 -64.25 -25.71
CA GLY A 7 -27.16 -63.83 -26.12
C GLY A 7 -27.26 -62.55 -26.97
N GLN A 8 -26.12 -61.90 -27.21
CA GLN A 8 -25.66 -61.26 -28.45
C GLN A 8 -24.78 -60.05 -28.15
N VAL A 9 -23.53 -60.22 -28.57
CA VAL A 9 -22.44 -59.26 -28.61
C VAL A 9 -22.59 -58.48 -29.92
N GLN A 10 -22.60 -57.15 -29.85
CA GLN A 10 -22.28 -56.30 -31.00
C GLN A 10 -21.01 -55.50 -30.71
N THR A 11 -19.94 -55.92 -31.37
CA THR A 11 -18.70 -55.20 -31.59
C THR A 11 -18.92 -54.05 -32.57
N PHE A 12 -18.59 -52.82 -32.19
CA PHE A 12 -18.39 -51.72 -33.13
C PHE A 12 -16.93 -51.25 -33.07
N THR A 13 -16.27 -51.39 -34.22
CA THR A 13 -14.89 -51.04 -34.51
C THR A 13 -14.72 -49.54 -34.76
N ARG A 14 -13.70 -48.98 -34.11
CA ARG A 14 -12.63 -48.09 -34.63
C ARG A 14 -13.04 -46.89 -35.51
N ASN A 15 -12.74 -45.68 -35.01
CA ASN A 15 -12.01 -44.67 -35.79
C ASN A 15 -11.25 -43.72 -34.85
N GLN A 16 -9.95 -44.00 -34.70
CA GLN A 16 -8.94 -43.07 -34.21
C GLN A 16 -8.39 -42.34 -35.44
N THR A 17 -8.58 -41.02 -35.53
CA THR A 17 -7.86 -40.19 -36.50
C THR A 17 -6.63 -39.58 -35.82
N ALA A 18 -5.49 -40.14 -36.18
CA ALA A 18 -4.17 -39.65 -35.85
C ALA A 18 -3.86 -38.39 -36.67
N THR A 19 -3.48 -37.30 -36.00
CA THR A 19 -2.83 -36.15 -36.62
C THR A 19 -1.35 -36.49 -36.84
N GLN A 20 -1.02 -36.87 -38.08
CA GLN A 20 0.35 -37.05 -38.54
C GLN A 20 0.99 -35.68 -38.82
N ASN A 21 2.13 -35.43 -38.17
CA ASN A 21 3.11 -34.44 -38.60
C ASN A 21 3.66 -34.83 -39.98
N ARG A 22 3.57 -33.93 -40.95
CA ARG A 22 4.35 -33.99 -42.20
C ARG A 22 4.94 -32.61 -42.47
N GLU A 23 6.27 -32.55 -42.38
CA GLU A 23 7.10 -31.50 -42.96
C GLU A 23 7.10 -31.61 -44.49
N ILE A 24 6.95 -30.50 -45.21
CA ILE A 24 7.23 -30.35 -46.65
C ILE A 24 7.83 -28.94 -46.88
N PRO A 25 8.79 -28.77 -47.82
CA PRO A 25 9.90 -27.82 -47.71
C PRO A 25 9.72 -26.44 -48.37
N LEU A 26 10.72 -25.61 -48.07
CA LEU A 26 11.04 -24.28 -48.55
C LEU A 26 11.35 -24.27 -50.07
N ALA A 27 10.39 -23.88 -50.91
CA ALA A 27 10.56 -23.20 -52.21
C ALA A 27 9.31 -23.38 -53.07
N ALA A 28 8.51 -22.31 -53.22
CA ALA A 28 7.76 -21.95 -54.44
C ALA A 28 6.63 -20.99 -54.06
N GLN A 29 6.78 -19.73 -54.47
CA GLN A 29 5.77 -18.95 -55.22
C GLN A 29 6.07 -17.47 -55.05
N ALA A 30 7.09 -17.02 -55.79
CA ALA A 30 7.14 -15.67 -56.30
C ALA A 30 6.11 -15.54 -57.43
N ALA A 31 5.32 -14.47 -57.39
CA ALA A 31 4.75 -13.72 -58.51
C ALA A 31 3.36 -13.20 -58.13
N LEU A 32 3.25 -11.89 -57.90
CA LEU A 32 2.22 -11.00 -58.47
C LEU A 32 2.32 -9.62 -57.79
N HIS A 33 3.03 -8.71 -58.46
CA HIS A 33 2.86 -7.26 -58.32
C HIS A 33 1.95 -6.76 -59.46
N PRO A 34 1.25 -5.63 -59.26
CA PRO A 34 1.45 -4.54 -60.19
C PRO A 34 1.79 -3.21 -59.52
N LYS A 35 2.53 -2.42 -60.28
CA LYS A 35 3.25 -1.18 -59.99
C LYS A 35 2.32 0.02 -59.74
N ILE A 36 2.66 0.86 -58.76
CA ILE A 36 2.32 2.31 -58.79
C ILE A 36 3.59 3.12 -58.50
N ARG A 37 3.77 4.16 -59.32
CA ARG A 37 4.98 4.95 -59.58
C ARG A 37 5.46 5.78 -58.38
N LEU A 38 6.80 5.82 -58.21
CA LEU A 38 7.52 6.85 -57.46
C LEU A 38 7.47 8.20 -58.20
N ALA A 39 7.15 9.27 -57.48
CA ALA A 39 7.63 10.62 -57.79
C ALA A 39 8.47 11.10 -56.60
N SER A 40 9.73 11.42 -56.86
CA SER A 40 10.71 11.91 -55.89
C SER A 40 10.46 13.38 -55.55
N ALA A 41 10.28 13.69 -54.28
CA ALA A 41 10.48 15.04 -53.75
C ALA A 41 11.56 14.97 -52.66
N ILE A 42 12.75 15.46 -53.02
CA ILE A 42 13.88 15.63 -52.11
C ILE A 42 13.53 16.75 -51.13
N GLY A 43 13.32 16.41 -49.87
CA GLY A 43 13.17 17.35 -48.77
C GLY A 43 14.00 16.91 -47.58
N LYS A 44 15.22 17.43 -47.47
CA LYS A 44 16.04 17.34 -46.26
C LYS A 44 15.27 18.00 -45.11
N THR A 45 14.92 17.29 -44.04
CA THR A 45 14.79 17.88 -42.68
C THR A 45 14.64 16.80 -41.59
N GLY A 46 15.63 16.75 -40.69
CA GLY A 46 15.46 16.50 -39.26
C GLY A 46 15.09 15.09 -38.80
N ALA A 47 16.09 14.29 -38.45
CA ALA A 47 15.92 13.22 -37.47
C ALA A 47 15.40 13.83 -36.16
N ARG A 48 14.11 13.67 -35.88
CA ARG A 48 13.51 14.03 -34.59
C ARG A 48 14.03 13.04 -33.55
N THR A 49 15.09 13.42 -32.84
CA THR A 49 15.49 12.77 -31.60
C THR A 49 14.29 12.82 -30.67
N VAL A 50 13.67 11.66 -30.39
CA VAL A 50 12.67 11.55 -29.33
C VAL A 50 13.41 11.81 -28.02
N LEU A 51 13.42 13.06 -27.56
CA LEU A 51 13.86 13.43 -26.22
C LEU A 51 13.02 12.61 -25.24
N ARG A 52 13.59 11.54 -24.68
CA ARG A 52 12.99 10.84 -23.55
C ARG A 52 12.84 11.87 -22.45
N ASN A 53 11.60 12.14 -22.04
CA ASN A 53 11.32 13.01 -20.89
C ASN A 53 12.21 12.57 -19.71
N PRO A 54 12.95 13.47 -19.06
CA PRO A 54 13.84 13.10 -17.96
C PRO A 54 13.03 12.45 -16.84
N TYR A 55 13.55 11.34 -16.31
CA TYR A 55 12.94 10.65 -15.16
C TYR A 55 12.83 11.63 -13.98
N ARG A 56 11.61 11.79 -13.45
CA ARG A 56 11.34 12.63 -12.28
C ARG A 56 10.87 11.76 -11.12
N SER A 57 11.68 11.73 -10.06
CA SER A 57 11.32 11.05 -8.82
C SER A 57 9.97 11.52 -8.26
N PRO A 58 9.07 10.61 -7.84
CA PRO A 58 7.80 10.96 -7.18
C PRO A 58 7.98 11.72 -5.85
N LEU A 59 9.19 11.74 -5.32
CA LEU A 59 9.57 12.44 -4.08
C LEU A 59 9.84 13.93 -4.30
N ILE A 60 9.94 14.37 -5.56
CA ILE A 60 10.20 15.76 -5.90
C ILE A 60 8.85 16.50 -5.95
N PRO A 61 8.66 17.57 -5.16
CA PRO A 61 7.52 18.48 -5.32
C PRO A 61 7.45 19.02 -6.76
N THR A 62 6.25 19.22 -7.28
CA THR A 62 6.05 19.62 -8.70
C THR A 62 6.76 20.93 -9.06
N THR A 63 7.08 21.74 -8.06
CA THR A 63 7.75 23.04 -8.15
C THR A 63 9.27 23.01 -8.35
N VAL A 64 9.95 21.86 -8.22
CA VAL A 64 11.41 21.77 -8.40
C VAL A 64 11.76 21.18 -9.78
N GLN A 65 12.37 21.99 -10.66
CA GLN A 65 12.61 21.64 -12.07
C GLN A 65 14.05 21.17 -12.39
N ASN A 66 15.03 21.46 -11.53
CA ASN A 66 16.44 21.34 -11.91
C ASN A 66 17.16 20.28 -11.07
N LEU A 67 17.13 19.03 -11.51
CA LEU A 67 18.06 17.99 -11.05
C LEU A 67 19.13 17.75 -12.12
N SER A 68 20.33 17.32 -11.70
CA SER A 68 21.40 16.97 -12.64
C SER A 68 20.92 15.96 -13.69
N VAL A 69 21.38 16.11 -14.93
CA VAL A 69 20.85 15.48 -16.17
C VAL A 69 20.85 13.93 -16.14
N SER A 70 21.64 13.30 -15.27
CA SER A 70 21.72 11.84 -15.16
C SER A 70 21.00 11.31 -13.90
N PRO A 71 19.89 10.56 -14.04
CA PRO A 71 19.11 10.01 -12.92
C PRO A 71 19.83 8.90 -12.13
N HIS A 72 21.13 8.70 -12.35
CA HIS A 72 21.95 7.67 -11.73
C HIS A 72 23.30 8.17 -11.19
N SER A 73 23.50 9.49 -11.08
CA SER A 73 24.73 10.05 -10.50
C SER A 73 24.62 10.22 -8.98
N HIS A 74 25.75 10.20 -8.27
CA HIS A 74 25.79 10.55 -6.84
C HIS A 74 25.30 11.99 -6.60
N GLU A 75 25.52 12.89 -7.56
CA GLU A 75 25.07 14.27 -7.48
C GLU A 75 23.53 14.36 -7.52
N TYR A 76 22.89 13.65 -8.44
CA TYR A 76 21.43 13.56 -8.54
C TYR A 76 20.81 13.12 -7.21
N TYR A 77 21.31 12.02 -6.66
CA TYR A 77 20.77 11.50 -5.40
C TYR A 77 21.13 12.36 -4.20
N GLY A 78 22.25 13.09 -4.25
CA GLY A 78 22.59 14.13 -3.28
C GLY A 78 21.55 15.26 -3.28
N GLN A 79 21.26 15.83 -4.46
CA GLN A 79 20.25 16.88 -4.65
C GLN A 79 18.85 16.39 -4.27
N LEU A 80 18.51 15.14 -4.58
CA LEU A 80 17.24 14.54 -4.17
C LEU A 80 17.15 14.39 -2.65
N THR A 81 18.21 13.92 -2.00
CA THR A 81 18.28 13.85 -0.53
C THR A 81 18.04 15.23 0.07
N ASP A 82 18.64 16.25 -0.53
CA ASP A 82 18.48 17.62 -0.10
C ASP A 82 17.04 18.11 -0.16
N ILE A 83 16.36 17.87 -1.28
CA ILE A 83 14.95 18.23 -1.47
C ILE A 83 14.06 17.52 -0.46
N ILE A 84 14.30 16.23 -0.23
CA ILE A 84 13.52 15.43 0.73
C ILE A 84 13.69 15.97 2.14
N LEU A 85 14.93 16.21 2.58
CA LEU A 85 15.18 16.74 3.92
C LEU A 85 14.56 18.13 4.10
N ASP A 86 14.71 19.02 3.13
CA ASP A 86 14.16 20.38 3.22
C ASP A 86 12.62 20.40 3.19
N SER A 87 11.99 19.41 2.54
CA SER A 87 10.53 19.32 2.42
C SER A 87 9.88 18.62 3.62
N PHE A 88 10.42 17.47 4.03
CA PHE A 88 9.86 16.64 5.10
C PHE A 88 10.37 17.02 6.49
N TYR A 89 11.57 17.60 6.60
CA TYR A 89 12.21 18.03 7.86
C TYR A 89 12.79 19.45 7.73
N PRO A 90 11.95 20.46 7.42
CA PRO A 90 12.42 21.83 7.26
C PRO A 90 13.06 22.32 8.57
N SER A 91 14.30 22.82 8.47
CA SER A 91 15.00 23.44 9.59
C SER A 91 14.86 24.97 9.51
N THR A 92 14.61 25.61 10.65
CA THR A 92 14.54 27.08 10.77
C THR A 92 15.73 27.61 11.57
N CYS A 93 16.24 28.77 11.17
CA CYS A 93 17.30 29.43 11.90
C CYS A 93 16.75 30.01 13.21
N SER A 94 17.35 29.66 14.35
CA SER A 94 16.94 30.15 15.67
C SER A 94 17.02 31.67 15.84
N SER A 95 17.91 32.34 15.11
CA SER A 95 18.08 33.81 15.22
C SER A 95 17.30 34.60 14.18
N CYS A 96 17.06 34.05 12.99
CA CYS A 96 16.44 34.79 11.89
C CYS A 96 15.03 34.32 11.56
N ASN A 97 14.57 33.22 12.16
CA ASN A 97 13.32 32.55 11.87
C ASN A 97 13.05 32.30 10.37
N VAL A 98 14.12 32.11 9.59
CA VAL A 98 14.07 31.77 8.16
C VAL A 98 14.47 30.32 7.94
N LYS A 99 13.93 29.70 6.89
CA LYS A 99 14.31 28.34 6.48
C LYS A 99 15.81 28.26 6.14
N MET A 100 16.45 27.19 6.58
CA MET A 100 17.88 26.98 6.37
C MET A 100 18.15 26.32 5.02
N THR A 101 18.21 27.14 3.97
CA THR A 101 18.38 26.69 2.57
C THR A 101 19.83 26.72 2.08
N GLY A 102 20.74 27.43 2.77
CA GLY A 102 22.13 27.53 2.35
C GLY A 102 22.89 26.20 2.45
N ARG A 103 23.83 25.98 1.53
CA ARG A 103 24.67 24.76 1.46
C ARG A 103 26.13 25.05 1.76
N VAL A 104 26.85 24.04 2.22
CA VAL A 104 28.31 24.05 2.43
C VAL A 104 28.90 22.97 1.55
N SER A 105 29.68 23.35 0.53
CA SER A 105 30.26 22.43 -0.46
C SER A 105 31.07 21.30 0.18
N THR A 106 31.82 21.61 1.24
CA THR A 106 32.66 20.63 1.95
C THR A 106 31.90 19.74 2.93
N ARG A 107 30.64 20.06 3.28
CA ARG A 107 29.85 19.34 4.30
C ARG A 107 28.38 19.22 3.90
N SER A 108 28.03 18.13 3.22
CA SER A 108 26.68 17.86 2.71
C SER A 108 25.57 17.80 3.78
N TYR A 109 25.92 17.41 5.01
CA TYR A 109 24.98 17.31 6.13
C TYR A 109 24.73 18.64 6.86
N VAL A 110 25.42 19.72 6.49
CA VAL A 110 25.29 21.04 7.14
C VAL A 110 24.39 21.95 6.30
N ALA A 111 23.37 22.51 6.93
CA ALA A 111 22.57 23.60 6.37
C ALA A 111 23.02 24.92 6.98
N LYS A 112 22.86 25.98 6.19
CA LYS A 112 23.30 27.31 6.52
C LYS A 112 22.15 28.31 6.41
N CYS A 113 22.05 29.21 7.39
CA CYS A 113 21.12 30.32 7.31
C CYS A 113 21.56 31.26 6.17
N PRO A 114 20.68 31.61 5.21
CA PRO A 114 21.04 32.53 4.14
C PRO A 114 21.36 33.94 4.65
N LYS A 115 20.75 34.36 5.77
CA LYS A 115 20.95 35.70 6.37
C LYS A 115 22.18 35.76 7.27
N CYS A 116 22.13 35.09 8.44
CA CYS A 116 23.17 35.20 9.46
C CYS A 116 24.28 34.14 9.35
N ARG A 117 24.29 33.32 8.29
CA ARG A 117 25.32 32.30 8.01
C ARG A 117 25.53 31.23 9.11
N LYS A 118 24.72 31.20 10.18
CA LYS A 118 24.72 30.14 11.21
C LYS A 118 24.51 28.77 10.58
N HIS A 119 25.18 27.77 11.15
CA HIS A 119 25.15 26.39 10.68
C HIS A 119 24.26 25.52 11.58
N VAL A 120 23.56 24.56 10.98
CA VAL A 120 22.84 23.49 11.68
C VAL A 120 23.06 22.16 10.97
N SER A 121 22.96 21.06 11.71
CA SER A 121 22.92 19.73 11.11
C SER A 121 21.54 19.44 10.54
N ARG A 122 21.47 19.06 9.26
CA ARG A 122 20.24 18.74 8.51
C ARG A 122 19.64 17.39 8.87
N ILE A 123 20.46 16.51 9.43
CA ILE A 123 20.09 15.12 9.71
C ILE A 123 19.88 14.87 11.19
N SER A 124 20.25 15.82 12.07
CA SER A 124 20.20 15.65 13.52
C SER A 124 18.82 15.28 14.05
N HIS A 125 17.76 15.88 13.52
CA HIS A 125 16.37 15.66 13.93
C HIS A 125 15.59 14.76 12.96
N THR A 126 16.29 13.93 12.17
CA THR A 126 15.67 13.07 11.18
C THR A 126 16.00 11.60 11.45
N PRO A 127 15.28 10.64 10.84
CA PRO A 127 15.62 9.22 10.90
C PRO A 127 17.01 8.89 10.37
N PHE A 128 17.70 9.84 9.73
CA PHE A 128 19.04 9.67 9.17
C PHE A 128 20.14 10.26 10.06
N ALA A 129 19.83 10.65 11.30
CA ALA A 129 20.81 11.08 12.28
C ALA A 129 21.92 10.03 12.48
N TYR A 130 23.18 10.49 12.56
CA TYR A 130 24.38 9.66 12.74
C TYR A 130 24.59 8.60 11.64
N LEU A 131 24.00 8.79 10.45
CA LEU A 131 24.29 7.93 9.31
C LEU A 131 25.77 8.08 8.92
N LYS A 132 26.49 6.96 8.89
CA LYS A 132 27.90 6.89 8.48
C LYS A 132 28.08 6.76 6.95
N LEU A 133 27.00 6.45 6.24
CA LEU A 133 26.98 6.38 4.79
C LEU A 133 26.89 7.78 4.17
N PRO A 134 27.43 7.99 2.96
CA PRO A 134 27.22 9.20 2.20
C PRO A 134 25.72 9.51 2.02
N LEU A 135 25.32 10.77 2.18
CA LEU A 135 23.90 11.16 2.17
C LEU A 135 23.17 10.81 0.87
N TRP A 136 23.86 10.81 -0.28
CA TRP A 136 23.25 10.43 -1.55
C TRP A 136 22.62 9.02 -1.51
N THR A 137 23.12 8.11 -0.66
CA THR A 137 22.54 6.77 -0.48
C THR A 137 21.10 6.81 0.04
N VAL A 138 20.73 7.86 0.81
CA VAL A 138 19.37 8.11 1.28
C VAL A 138 18.45 8.47 0.11
N GLY A 139 18.89 9.41 -0.74
CA GLY A 139 18.17 9.79 -1.96
C GLY A 139 17.97 8.59 -2.88
N TRP A 140 19.01 7.78 -3.07
CA TRP A 140 18.92 6.55 -3.87
C TRP A 140 17.88 5.58 -3.33
N VAL A 141 17.94 5.20 -2.04
CA VAL A 141 17.03 4.19 -1.50
C VAL A 141 15.57 4.67 -1.50
N LEU A 142 15.32 5.95 -1.22
CA LEU A 142 13.98 6.52 -1.23
C LEU A 142 13.42 6.58 -2.66
N ASP A 143 14.23 7.02 -3.61
CA ASP A 143 13.87 7.08 -5.03
C ASP A 143 13.53 5.70 -5.60
N GLN A 144 14.38 4.71 -5.33
CA GLN A 144 14.14 3.33 -5.76
C GLN A 144 12.89 2.74 -5.11
N SER A 145 12.64 3.05 -3.83
CA SER A 145 11.42 2.61 -3.15
C SER A 145 10.16 3.22 -3.76
N ALA A 146 10.18 4.51 -4.11
CA ALA A 146 9.08 5.20 -4.76
C ALA A 146 8.82 4.66 -6.18
N THR A 147 9.89 4.40 -6.94
CA THR A 147 9.83 3.90 -8.32
C THR A 147 9.30 2.48 -8.40
N LYS A 148 9.75 1.61 -7.50
CA LYS A 148 9.42 0.18 -7.52
C LYS A 148 8.01 -0.11 -7.06
N TYR A 149 7.35 0.81 -6.33
CA TYR A 149 5.99 0.59 -5.85
C TYR A 149 5.04 0.19 -7.00
N PRO A 150 4.35 -0.98 -6.91
CA PRO A 150 3.96 -1.71 -5.70
C PRO A 150 4.91 -2.82 -5.22
N GLN A 151 6.12 -2.95 -5.76
CA GLN A 151 7.17 -3.80 -5.20
C GLN A 151 7.90 -3.10 -4.04
N VAL A 152 8.73 -3.83 -3.30
CA VAL A 152 9.51 -3.32 -2.17
C VAL A 152 10.99 -3.55 -2.39
N ILE A 153 11.82 -2.58 -1.98
CA ILE A 153 13.28 -2.77 -1.96
C ILE A 153 13.69 -3.50 -0.67
N THR A 154 14.52 -4.53 -0.78
CA THR A 154 14.98 -5.30 0.39
C THR A 154 16.37 -4.88 0.86
N GLY A 155 16.74 -5.21 2.11
CA GLY A 155 18.11 -4.99 2.59
C GLY A 155 19.17 -5.70 1.73
N ALA A 156 18.87 -6.92 1.25
CA ALA A 156 19.74 -7.67 0.35
C ALA A 156 19.91 -7.01 -1.03
N GLU A 157 18.88 -6.30 -1.50
CA GLU A 157 18.96 -5.51 -2.73
C GLU A 157 19.77 -4.23 -2.53
N ILE A 158 19.54 -3.51 -1.44
CA ILE A 158 20.33 -2.32 -1.06
C ILE A 158 21.82 -2.69 -0.95
N LYS A 159 22.14 -3.81 -0.29
CA LYS A 159 23.50 -4.36 -0.17
C LYS A 159 24.16 -4.53 -1.53
N ARG A 160 23.47 -5.21 -2.47
CA ARG A 160 23.99 -5.50 -3.81
C ARG A 160 24.16 -4.24 -4.65
N CYS A 161 23.18 -3.34 -4.64
CA CYS A 161 23.21 -2.16 -5.50
C CYS A 161 24.19 -1.08 -5.03
N LEU A 162 24.36 -0.91 -3.70
CA LEU A 162 25.26 0.09 -3.14
C LEU A 162 26.65 -0.47 -2.81
N ASN A 163 26.85 -1.79 -2.91
CA ASN A 163 28.08 -2.48 -2.52
C ASN A 163 28.54 -2.13 -1.09
N ILE A 164 27.63 -2.20 -0.13
CA ILE A 164 27.88 -1.91 1.29
C ILE A 164 27.72 -3.16 2.15
N SER A 165 28.16 -3.10 3.42
CA SER A 165 27.93 -4.19 4.36
C SER A 165 26.44 -4.45 4.60
N GLU A 166 26.12 -5.67 4.98
CA GLU A 166 24.73 -6.08 5.25
C GLU A 166 24.11 -5.28 6.39
N ASP A 167 24.85 -5.04 7.46
CA ASP A 167 24.41 -4.21 8.59
C ASP A 167 24.13 -2.77 8.17
N ALA A 168 24.97 -2.19 7.30
CA ALA A 168 24.76 -0.86 6.77
C ALA A 168 23.48 -0.80 5.92
N ALA A 169 23.27 -1.79 5.04
CA ALA A 169 22.07 -1.89 4.21
C ALA A 169 20.78 -2.08 5.04
N LEU A 170 20.81 -2.97 6.03
CA LEU A 170 19.68 -3.20 6.94
C LEU A 170 19.37 -1.97 7.79
N ARG A 171 20.40 -1.28 8.29
CA ARG A 171 20.22 -0.03 9.05
C ARG A 171 19.63 1.07 8.16
N LEU A 172 20.10 1.22 6.93
CA LEU A 172 19.54 2.17 5.97
C LEU A 172 18.05 1.86 5.68
N LYS A 173 17.72 0.59 5.44
CA LYS A 173 16.34 0.14 5.24
C LYS A 173 15.44 0.47 6.42
N LYS A 174 15.88 0.15 7.65
CA LYS A 174 15.13 0.45 8.88
C LYS A 174 14.89 1.95 9.03
N ARG A 175 15.86 2.80 8.67
CA ARG A 175 15.70 4.26 8.71
C ARG A 175 14.66 4.76 7.71
N VAL A 176 14.58 4.17 6.51
CA VAL A 176 13.51 4.45 5.52
C VAL A 176 12.13 4.07 6.09
N GLN A 177 12.03 2.96 6.80
CA GLN A 177 10.78 2.54 7.43
C GLN A 177 10.35 3.48 8.56
N VAL A 178 11.30 3.98 9.36
CA VAL A 178 11.04 5.01 10.38
C VAL A 178 10.62 6.32 9.72
N PHE A 179 11.29 6.75 8.64
CA PHE A 179 10.91 7.91 7.83
C PHE A 179 9.45 7.82 7.36
N ALA A 180 9.06 6.72 6.74
CA ALA A 180 7.68 6.52 6.31
C ALA A 180 6.69 6.54 7.49
N SER A 181 7.08 5.93 8.63
CA SER A 181 6.24 5.87 9.83
C SER A 181 6.00 7.24 10.46
N GLN A 182 6.98 8.14 10.43
CA GLN A 182 6.84 9.52 10.94
C GLN A 182 5.81 10.33 10.15
N HIS A 183 5.53 9.97 8.89
CA HIS A 183 4.55 10.65 8.04
C HIS A 183 3.18 9.95 7.97
N LYS A 184 2.96 8.90 8.76
CA LYS A 184 1.71 8.14 8.78
C LYS A 184 0.50 9.02 9.09
N SER A 185 0.57 9.84 10.13
CA SER A 185 -0.54 10.70 10.57
C SER A 185 -0.97 11.70 9.50
N ALA A 186 -0.01 12.26 8.77
CA ALA A 186 -0.28 13.15 7.64
C ALA A 186 -1.04 12.41 6.53
N VAL A 187 -0.61 11.19 6.18
CA VAL A 187 -1.28 10.36 5.17
C VAL A 187 -2.69 9.96 5.61
N GLU A 188 -2.88 9.54 6.86
CA GLU A 188 -4.21 9.21 7.40
C GLU A 188 -5.13 10.44 7.43
N SER A 189 -4.61 11.61 7.79
CA SER A 189 -5.37 12.86 7.77
C SER A 189 -5.78 13.26 6.35
N LEU A 190 -4.91 13.09 5.35
CA LEU A 190 -5.26 13.31 3.95
C LEU A 190 -6.36 12.34 3.50
N PHE A 191 -6.20 11.06 3.81
CA PHE A 191 -7.19 10.01 3.51
C PHE A 191 -8.57 10.36 4.08
N TYR A 192 -8.62 10.71 5.37
CA TYR A 192 -9.84 11.12 6.07
C TYR A 192 -10.46 12.38 5.43
N SER A 193 -9.64 13.42 5.20
CA SER A 193 -10.11 14.70 4.65
C SER A 193 -10.70 14.55 3.25
N GLU A 194 -10.13 13.67 2.44
CA GLU A 194 -10.59 13.40 1.08
C GLU A 194 -11.93 12.68 1.08
N LEU A 195 -12.09 11.66 1.93
CA LEU A 195 -13.37 10.97 2.09
C LEU A 195 -14.44 11.93 2.61
N LYS A 196 -14.10 12.77 3.59
CA LYS A 196 -15.01 13.78 4.14
C LYS A 196 -15.47 14.74 3.03
N LYS A 197 -14.54 15.26 2.22
CA LYS A 197 -14.86 16.14 1.09
C LYS A 197 -15.69 15.44 0.02
N ARG A 198 -15.35 14.19 -0.31
CA ARG A 198 -16.02 13.40 -1.35
C ARG A 198 -17.49 13.12 -1.01
N PHE A 199 -17.80 12.89 0.26
CA PHE A 199 -19.12 12.50 0.72
C PHE A 199 -19.86 13.57 1.54
N HIS A 200 -19.31 14.77 1.69
CA HIS A 200 -19.88 15.86 2.53
C HIS A 200 -21.37 16.16 2.28
N LYS A 201 -21.82 16.10 1.01
CA LYS A 201 -23.21 16.36 0.59
C LYS A 201 -23.91 15.12 0.04
N SER A 202 -23.39 13.93 0.33
CA SER A 202 -24.01 12.69 -0.14
C SER A 202 -25.18 12.34 0.76
N LYS A 203 -26.30 11.94 0.15
CA LYS A 203 -27.42 11.33 0.87
C LYS A 203 -26.99 9.96 1.43
N ASP A 204 -27.67 9.54 2.48
CA ASP A 204 -27.46 8.22 3.09
C ASP A 204 -27.70 7.10 2.06
N LEU A 205 -26.99 5.97 2.24
CA LEU A 205 -27.19 4.79 1.41
C LEU A 205 -28.60 4.25 1.59
N LEU A 206 -29.17 3.69 0.53
CA LEU A 206 -30.46 3.02 0.64
C LEU A 206 -30.32 1.74 1.48
N GLU A 207 -31.37 1.37 2.20
CA GLU A 207 -31.45 0.02 2.75
C GLU A 207 -31.67 -0.99 1.61
N PRO A 208 -31.13 -2.23 1.72
CA PRO A 208 -31.38 -3.27 0.75
C PRO A 208 -32.88 -3.55 0.58
N ASP A 209 -33.37 -3.46 -0.65
CA ASP A 209 -34.76 -3.75 -0.97
C ASP A 209 -34.97 -5.27 -1.07
N LYS A 210 -35.92 -5.79 -0.28
CA LYS A 210 -36.25 -7.23 -0.28
C LYS A 210 -37.03 -7.66 -1.52
N LYS A 211 -37.77 -6.73 -2.14
CA LYS A 211 -38.61 -6.96 -3.33
C LYS A 211 -37.78 -6.81 -4.61
N ASP A 212 -36.93 -5.79 -4.67
CA ASP A 212 -35.99 -5.57 -5.78
C ASP A 212 -34.54 -5.79 -5.36
N ILE A 213 -34.10 -7.03 -5.52
CA ILE A 213 -32.72 -7.47 -5.30
C ILE A 213 -31.67 -6.87 -6.25
N ASN A 214 -32.07 -6.20 -7.34
CA ASN A 214 -31.14 -5.57 -8.28
C ASN A 214 -30.95 -4.08 -7.98
N LYS A 215 -31.83 -3.50 -7.16
CA LYS A 215 -31.73 -2.12 -6.70
C LYS A 215 -30.42 -1.89 -5.95
N ARG A 216 -29.60 -0.98 -6.47
CA ARG A 216 -28.30 -0.65 -5.87
C ARG A 216 -28.50 0.21 -4.63
N VAL A 217 -27.84 -0.15 -3.54
CA VAL A 217 -27.81 0.68 -2.32
C VAL A 217 -27.02 1.97 -2.52
N THR A 218 -26.14 1.97 -3.54
CA THR A 218 -25.22 3.06 -3.87
C THR A 218 -25.80 4.14 -4.77
N THR A 219 -27.05 4.01 -5.20
CA THR A 219 -27.72 5.02 -6.07
C THR A 219 -27.54 6.46 -5.56
N PRO A 220 -27.67 6.77 -4.25
CA PRO A 220 -27.53 8.14 -3.74
C PRO A 220 -26.12 8.73 -3.84
N VAL A 221 -25.09 7.88 -4.00
CA VAL A 221 -23.68 8.29 -4.06
C VAL A 221 -23.08 8.19 -5.47
N GLY A 222 -23.86 7.69 -6.43
CA GLY A 222 -23.47 7.56 -7.84
C GLY A 222 -22.22 6.71 -8.04
N ASN A 223 -21.33 7.15 -8.92
CA ASN A 223 -20.08 6.47 -9.27
C ASN A 223 -18.88 6.82 -8.37
N ARG A 224 -19.11 7.52 -7.25
CA ARG A 224 -18.00 7.92 -6.35
C ARG A 224 -17.36 6.67 -5.74
N PRO A 225 -16.02 6.54 -5.73
CA PRO A 225 -15.35 5.41 -5.11
C PRO A 225 -15.61 5.36 -3.61
N ILE A 226 -16.30 4.31 -3.16
CA ILE A 226 -16.63 4.04 -1.77
C ILE A 226 -15.43 3.37 -1.08
N PRO A 227 -15.01 3.83 0.11
CA PRO A 227 -13.99 3.16 0.89
C PRO A 227 -14.45 1.76 1.34
N GLN A 228 -13.51 0.83 1.28
CA GLN A 228 -13.67 -0.58 1.60
C GLN A 228 -12.60 -0.99 2.60
N SER A 229 -12.94 -1.89 3.51
CA SER A 229 -11.98 -2.40 4.48
C SER A 229 -12.16 -3.88 4.73
N ASP A 230 -11.03 -4.57 4.86
CA ASP A 230 -10.98 -6.01 5.07
C ASP A 230 -9.66 -6.41 5.74
N SER A 231 -9.65 -7.52 6.47
CA SER A 231 -8.46 -8.06 7.13
C SER A 231 -7.89 -9.25 6.38
N VAL A 232 -6.56 -9.35 6.38
CA VAL A 232 -5.87 -10.49 5.77
C VAL A 232 -4.70 -10.97 6.61
N VAL A 233 -4.48 -12.28 6.60
CA VAL A 233 -3.27 -12.87 7.17
C VAL A 233 -2.14 -12.82 6.14
N LEU A 234 -1.06 -12.13 6.49
CA LEU A 234 0.13 -11.95 5.66
C LEU A 234 1.16 -13.05 5.92
N PHE A 235 1.43 -13.33 7.20
CA PHE A 235 2.24 -14.46 7.66
C PHE A 235 1.43 -15.26 8.66
N SER A 236 1.44 -16.59 8.55
CA SER A 236 0.70 -17.49 9.45
C SER A 236 1.63 -18.52 10.09
N ALA A 237 1.24 -19.01 11.27
CA ALA A 237 1.86 -20.17 11.89
C ALA A 237 1.55 -21.42 11.04
N LYS A 238 2.58 -22.05 10.49
CA LYS A 238 2.41 -23.32 9.75
C LYS A 238 1.98 -24.42 10.72
N GLU A 239 1.14 -25.33 10.22
CA GLU A 239 0.60 -26.47 10.98
C GLU A 239 1.69 -27.36 11.60
N ARG A 240 2.73 -27.69 10.82
CA ARG A 240 3.87 -28.48 11.32
C ARG A 240 4.63 -27.76 12.43
N SER A 241 4.85 -26.46 12.27
CA SER A 241 5.53 -25.61 13.26
C SER A 241 4.70 -25.38 14.52
N ASN A 242 3.42 -25.77 14.52
CA ASN A 242 2.49 -25.51 15.60
C ASN A 242 2.12 -26.77 16.42
N LYS A 243 2.88 -27.88 16.26
CA LYS A 243 2.60 -29.20 16.85
C LYS A 243 1.16 -29.69 16.59
N GLY A 244 0.64 -29.40 15.39
CA GLY A 244 -0.74 -29.66 15.02
C GLY A 244 -1.60 -28.39 14.98
N ARG A 245 -2.93 -28.56 14.90
CA ARG A 245 -3.86 -27.46 14.68
C ARG A 245 -4.49 -26.96 15.99
N LYS A 246 -4.10 -25.74 16.41
CA LYS A 246 -5.01 -24.85 17.17
C LYS A 246 -6.40 -24.70 16.50
N ARG A 247 -6.49 -25.01 15.19
CA ARG A 247 -7.73 -25.01 14.39
C ARG A 247 -8.80 -26.02 14.84
N PHE A 248 -8.50 -27.00 15.70
CA PHE A 248 -9.54 -27.96 16.14
C PHE A 248 -10.49 -27.37 17.20
N ARG A 249 -10.02 -26.38 18.00
CA ARG A 249 -10.83 -25.69 19.03
C ARG A 249 -11.09 -24.21 18.76
N HIS A 250 -10.23 -23.53 17.98
CA HIS A 250 -10.38 -22.11 17.66
C HIS A 250 -10.43 -21.89 16.15
N HIS A 251 -11.62 -21.61 15.62
CA HIS A 251 -11.83 -21.27 14.22
C HIS A 251 -11.52 -19.77 13.97
N GLY A 252 -11.01 -19.45 12.77
CA GLY A 252 -10.87 -18.06 12.31
C GLY A 252 -9.44 -17.63 11.95
N GLN A 253 -9.33 -16.50 11.26
CA GLN A 253 -8.05 -15.96 10.81
C GLN A 253 -7.13 -15.62 11.98
N THR A 254 -7.67 -15.14 13.11
CA THR A 254 -6.88 -14.77 14.29
C THR A 254 -6.12 -15.95 14.87
N ALA A 255 -6.72 -17.14 14.96
CA ALA A 255 -6.02 -18.32 15.46
C ALA A 255 -4.78 -18.70 14.61
N SER A 256 -4.77 -18.31 13.33
CA SER A 256 -3.68 -18.67 12.40
C SER A 256 -2.39 -17.86 12.60
N ILE A 257 -2.44 -16.75 13.36
CA ILE A 257 -1.26 -15.91 13.62
C ILE A 257 -0.62 -16.18 14.99
N TYR A 258 -1.19 -17.06 15.80
CA TYR A 258 -0.65 -17.46 17.10
C TYR A 258 -0.20 -18.91 17.11
N LEU A 259 0.79 -19.21 17.94
CA LEU A 259 1.12 -20.58 18.29
C LEU A 259 0.02 -21.21 19.16
N THR A 260 0.03 -22.54 19.23
CA THR A 260 -0.73 -23.33 20.21
C THR A 260 -0.27 -22.99 21.61
N ASP A 261 -1.14 -23.19 22.59
CA ASP A 261 -0.84 -22.84 23.98
C ASP A 261 0.28 -23.74 24.53
N SER A 262 0.37 -24.99 24.05
CA SER A 262 1.52 -25.89 24.30
C SER A 262 2.88 -25.37 23.81
N LEU A 263 2.87 -24.37 22.93
CA LEU A 263 4.05 -23.69 22.38
C LEU A 263 4.14 -22.24 22.88
N GLY A 264 3.45 -21.93 23.98
CA GLY A 264 3.46 -20.63 24.63
C GLY A 264 2.49 -19.60 24.06
N GLY A 265 1.63 -19.97 23.09
CA GLY A 265 0.51 -19.13 22.65
C GLY A 265 0.86 -17.79 21.98
N ARG A 266 2.14 -17.48 21.78
CA ARG A 266 2.62 -16.18 21.30
C ARG A 266 2.26 -15.89 19.85
N GLN A 267 2.14 -14.61 19.51
CA GLN A 267 1.95 -14.18 18.13
C GLN A 267 3.22 -14.43 17.31
N VAL A 268 3.10 -15.14 16.19
CA VAL A 268 4.19 -15.38 15.24
C VAL A 268 3.85 -14.93 13.82
N GLY A 269 2.56 -14.82 13.52
CA GLY A 269 2.03 -14.35 12.25
C GLY A 269 1.64 -12.87 12.28
N VAL A 270 1.42 -12.33 11.09
CA VAL A 270 1.02 -10.94 10.87
C VAL A 270 -0.35 -10.92 10.23
N MET A 271 -1.30 -10.25 10.87
CA MET A 271 -2.60 -9.94 10.30
C MET A 271 -2.67 -8.45 10.03
N VAL A 272 -3.28 -8.08 8.90
CA VAL A 272 -3.28 -6.72 8.39
C VAL A 272 -4.72 -6.27 8.13
N GLN A 273 -5.14 -5.19 8.76
CA GLN A 273 -6.33 -4.45 8.35
C GLN A 273 -5.98 -3.54 7.17
N THR A 274 -6.72 -3.66 6.08
CA THR A 274 -6.54 -2.84 4.88
C THR A 274 -7.74 -1.92 4.72
N THR A 275 -7.51 -0.63 4.54
CA THR A 275 -8.56 0.35 4.21
C THR A 275 -8.16 1.10 2.95
N THR A 276 -9.03 1.12 1.93
CA THR A 276 -8.74 1.74 0.62
C THR A 276 -10.02 2.02 -0.15
N TRP A 277 -9.95 2.67 -1.31
CA TRP A 277 -11.05 2.75 -2.28
C TRP A 277 -10.52 2.46 -3.69
N LYS A 278 -11.42 2.24 -4.65
CA LYS A 278 -11.04 2.01 -6.06
C LYS A 278 -10.20 3.18 -6.59
N GLY A 279 -8.96 2.89 -7.01
CA GLY A 279 -8.00 3.89 -7.51
C GLY A 279 -7.33 4.75 -6.42
N GLY A 280 -7.70 4.58 -5.14
CA GLY A 280 -7.17 5.33 -4.02
C GLY A 280 -5.85 4.79 -3.44
N PRO A 281 -5.27 5.51 -2.47
CA PRO A 281 -4.19 4.98 -1.63
C PRO A 281 -4.73 3.89 -0.70
N ALA A 282 -3.83 3.12 -0.11
CA ALA A 282 -4.17 2.05 0.82
C ALA A 282 -3.46 2.24 2.16
N LEU A 283 -4.24 2.18 3.24
CA LEU A 283 -3.74 2.20 4.60
C LEU A 283 -3.70 0.77 5.13
N TYR A 284 -2.58 0.39 5.73
CA TYR A 284 -2.37 -0.94 6.29
C TYR A 284 -2.02 -0.83 7.78
N GLU A 285 -2.79 -1.51 8.63
CA GLU A 285 -2.54 -1.61 10.07
C GLU A 285 -2.27 -3.05 10.44
N SER A 286 -1.19 -3.29 11.17
CA SER A 286 -0.94 -4.58 11.81
C SER A 286 -1.87 -4.72 13.01
N ILE A 287 -2.65 -5.80 13.04
CA ILE A 287 -3.64 -6.04 14.08
C ILE A 287 -3.40 -7.40 14.75
N PRO A 288 -3.59 -7.50 16.08
CA PRO A 288 -3.46 -8.76 16.79
C PRO A 288 -4.69 -9.67 16.64
N ASN A 289 -5.86 -9.12 16.29
CA ASN A 289 -7.12 -9.84 16.13
C ASN A 289 -8.17 -8.97 15.40
N GLN A 290 -9.33 -9.55 15.06
CA GLN A 290 -10.44 -8.86 14.37
C GLN A 290 -11.55 -8.37 15.31
N GLN A 291 -11.26 -8.17 16.59
CA GLN A 291 -12.27 -7.76 17.56
C GLN A 291 -12.62 -6.27 17.41
N THR A 292 -13.84 -5.90 17.77
CA THR A 292 -14.36 -4.53 17.75
C THR A 292 -13.41 -3.54 18.44
N LYS A 293 -12.90 -3.88 19.63
CA LYS A 293 -11.97 -3.01 20.39
C LYS A 293 -10.66 -2.69 19.65
N THR A 294 -10.25 -3.57 18.74
CA THR A 294 -9.03 -3.40 17.95
C THR A 294 -9.31 -2.65 16.64
N ILE A 295 -10.39 -3.00 15.94
CA ILE A 295 -10.69 -2.47 14.61
C ILE A 295 -11.40 -1.10 14.68
N LEU A 296 -12.30 -0.88 15.63
CA LEU A 296 -13.11 0.33 15.69
C LEU A 296 -12.26 1.62 15.79
N PRO A 297 -11.22 1.71 16.65
CA PRO A 297 -10.38 2.90 16.71
C PRO A 297 -9.64 3.18 15.39
N ILE A 298 -9.22 2.14 14.69
CA ILE A 298 -8.56 2.25 13.37
C ILE A 298 -9.54 2.84 12.35
N ILE A 299 -10.75 2.30 12.27
CA ILE A 299 -11.77 2.77 11.33
C ILE A 299 -12.15 4.21 11.64
N GLN A 300 -12.36 4.57 12.91
CA GLN A 300 -12.73 5.95 13.30
C GLN A 300 -11.63 6.97 12.97
N ARG A 301 -10.36 6.55 13.01
CA ARG A 301 -9.22 7.39 12.60
C ARG A 301 -9.19 7.62 11.08
N GLN A 302 -9.63 6.65 10.28
CA GLN A 302 -9.46 6.66 8.83
C GLN A 302 -10.73 7.05 8.06
N ILE A 303 -11.92 6.75 8.60
CA ILE A 303 -13.21 6.91 7.95
C ILE A 303 -14.07 7.93 8.71
N PRO A 304 -14.49 9.03 8.06
CA PRO A 304 -15.41 9.98 8.67
C PRO A 304 -16.77 9.36 8.99
N LYS A 305 -17.40 9.81 10.08
CA LYS A 305 -18.76 9.38 10.46
C LYS A 305 -19.74 9.58 9.30
N ASN A 306 -20.68 8.65 9.17
CA ASN A 306 -21.71 8.62 8.13
C ASN A 306 -21.17 8.60 6.69
N THR A 307 -19.89 8.30 6.47
CA THR A 307 -19.36 8.08 5.12
C THR A 307 -19.77 6.68 4.64
N PRO A 308 -20.27 6.52 3.40
CA PRO A 308 -20.46 5.20 2.77
C PRO A 308 -19.22 4.34 2.95
N PHE A 309 -19.37 3.13 3.48
CA PHE A 309 -18.23 2.29 3.83
C PHE A 309 -18.59 0.80 3.73
N PHE A 310 -17.77 0.02 3.04
CA PHE A 310 -18.03 -1.40 2.80
C PHE A 310 -17.01 -2.32 3.46
N THR A 311 -17.48 -3.42 4.03
CA THR A 311 -16.61 -4.46 4.64
C THR A 311 -17.15 -5.85 4.35
N ASP A 312 -16.40 -6.87 4.77
CA ASP A 312 -16.96 -8.22 4.93
C ASP A 312 -17.96 -8.25 6.10
N MET A 313 -18.81 -9.29 6.12
CA MET A 313 -19.82 -9.55 7.13
C MET A 313 -19.24 -9.71 8.54
N GLY A 314 -17.96 -10.03 8.67
CA GLY A 314 -17.25 -10.06 9.97
C GLY A 314 -17.23 -8.72 10.72
N MET A 315 -17.63 -7.61 10.08
CA MET A 315 -17.69 -6.27 10.70
C MET A 315 -19.10 -5.68 10.76
N ASP A 316 -20.16 -6.49 10.69
CA ASP A 316 -21.56 -6.01 10.75
C ASP A 316 -21.88 -5.21 12.03
N TRP A 317 -21.13 -5.48 13.11
CA TRP A 317 -21.17 -4.70 14.36
C TRP A 317 -20.84 -3.21 14.20
N LEU A 318 -20.34 -2.77 13.04
CA LEU A 318 -20.02 -1.37 12.77
C LEU A 318 -21.24 -0.51 12.43
N LYS A 319 -22.38 -1.12 12.05
CA LYS A 319 -23.60 -0.40 11.64
C LYS A 319 -24.07 0.67 12.65
N PRO A 320 -24.05 0.43 13.98
CA PRO A 320 -24.41 1.45 14.97
C PRO A 320 -23.44 2.66 14.99
N TYR A 321 -22.18 2.47 14.61
CA TYR A 321 -21.17 3.54 14.60
C TYR A 321 -21.13 4.31 13.28
N ASN A 322 -21.62 3.70 12.19
CA ASN A 322 -21.73 4.33 10.87
C ASN A 322 -22.97 3.81 10.14
N ARG A 323 -24.03 4.64 10.06
CA ARG A 323 -25.30 4.30 9.39
C ARG A 323 -25.14 3.87 7.93
N ASN A 324 -24.12 4.40 7.25
CA ASN A 324 -23.83 4.16 5.83
C ASN A 324 -22.84 3.01 5.64
N HIS A 325 -22.61 2.21 6.68
CA HIS A 325 -21.89 0.97 6.58
C HIS A 325 -22.76 -0.12 5.94
N ARG A 326 -22.15 -0.91 5.05
CA ARG A 326 -22.77 -2.10 4.44
C ARG A 326 -21.76 -3.24 4.40
N THR A 327 -22.25 -4.46 4.53
CA THR A 327 -21.41 -5.66 4.48
C THR A 327 -21.73 -6.54 3.28
N VAL A 328 -20.72 -7.22 2.75
CA VAL A 328 -20.89 -8.35 1.83
C VAL A 328 -20.67 -9.67 2.57
N ASN A 329 -21.45 -10.70 2.27
CA ASN A 329 -21.31 -12.02 2.90
C ASN A 329 -20.64 -13.02 1.95
N HIS A 330 -19.33 -13.26 2.14
CA HIS A 330 -18.57 -14.22 1.35
C HIS A 330 -18.94 -15.69 1.58
N ASN A 331 -19.72 -15.98 2.62
CA ASN A 331 -20.25 -17.31 2.94
C ASN A 331 -21.74 -17.46 2.63
N LEU A 332 -22.32 -16.54 1.86
CA LEU A 332 -23.73 -16.60 1.46
C LEU A 332 -24.03 -17.92 0.74
N GLN A 333 -24.93 -18.71 1.31
CA GLN A 333 -25.37 -19.99 0.73
C GLN A 333 -26.32 -19.76 -0.45
N SER A 334 -26.31 -20.69 -1.39
CA SER A 334 -27.26 -20.70 -2.51
C SER A 334 -28.66 -21.00 -1.99
N LYS A 335 -29.68 -20.26 -2.47
CA LYS A 335 -31.09 -20.58 -2.17
C LYS A 335 -31.54 -21.92 -2.77
N ARG A 336 -30.79 -22.46 -3.75
CA ARG A 336 -31.09 -23.73 -4.42
C ARG A 336 -30.44 -24.94 -3.71
N GLY A 337 -29.99 -24.79 -2.46
CA GLY A 337 -29.48 -25.88 -1.62
C GLY A 337 -28.06 -26.38 -1.95
N THR A 338 -27.54 -26.13 -3.15
CA THR A 338 -26.20 -26.58 -3.55
C THR A 338 -25.18 -25.43 -3.54
N GLY A 339 -24.23 -25.50 -2.62
CA GLY A 339 -23.03 -24.66 -2.58
C GLY A 339 -23.27 -23.17 -2.27
N LYS A 340 -22.23 -22.36 -2.52
CA LYS A 340 -22.24 -20.92 -2.21
C LYS A 340 -22.90 -20.11 -3.33
N SER A 341 -23.66 -19.09 -2.98
CA SER A 341 -24.28 -18.14 -3.90
C SER A 341 -23.23 -17.41 -4.74
N ARG A 342 -23.57 -17.10 -6.00
CA ARG A 342 -22.75 -16.21 -6.85
C ARG A 342 -22.68 -14.79 -6.28
N ARG A 343 -23.69 -14.37 -5.50
CA ARG A 343 -23.78 -13.04 -4.88
C ARG A 343 -22.88 -12.84 -3.67
N ARG A 344 -22.18 -13.89 -3.24
CA ARG A 344 -21.25 -13.82 -2.10
C ARG A 344 -20.12 -12.80 -2.29
N PHE A 345 -19.76 -12.50 -3.54
CA PHE A 345 -18.69 -11.55 -3.86
C PHE A 345 -19.19 -10.12 -4.07
N GLN A 346 -20.47 -9.97 -4.41
CA GLN A 346 -21.10 -8.68 -4.64
C GLN A 346 -22.63 -8.81 -4.56
N GLN A 347 -23.26 -7.90 -3.82
CA GLN A 347 -24.71 -7.79 -3.73
C GLN A 347 -25.14 -6.33 -3.68
N ASN A 348 -26.09 -5.93 -4.52
CA ASN A 348 -26.68 -4.57 -4.53
C ASN A 348 -25.66 -3.43 -4.66
N GLY A 349 -24.49 -3.70 -5.28
CA GLY A 349 -23.38 -2.76 -5.38
C GLY A 349 -22.40 -2.75 -4.20
N ILE A 350 -22.64 -3.58 -3.18
CA ILE A 350 -21.75 -3.78 -2.02
C ILE A 350 -20.74 -4.88 -2.36
N HIS A 351 -19.44 -4.58 -2.18
CA HIS A 351 -18.32 -5.51 -2.37
C HIS A 351 -17.07 -4.99 -1.67
N THR A 352 -16.05 -5.84 -1.52
CA THR A 352 -14.74 -5.55 -0.88
C THR A 352 -13.55 -5.67 -1.83
N GLN A 353 -13.80 -5.79 -3.13
CA GLN A 353 -12.79 -6.02 -4.17
C GLN A 353 -11.59 -5.04 -4.17
N ALA A 354 -11.78 -3.77 -3.81
CA ALA A 354 -10.68 -2.81 -3.75
C ALA A 354 -9.69 -3.16 -2.62
N ALA A 355 -10.20 -3.56 -1.46
CA ALA A 355 -9.38 -4.02 -0.34
C ALA A 355 -8.67 -5.35 -0.69
N GLU A 356 -9.42 -6.33 -1.22
CA GLU A 356 -8.87 -7.63 -1.64
C GLU A 356 -7.76 -7.48 -2.69
N GLY A 357 -7.96 -6.63 -3.71
CA GLY A 357 -6.95 -6.36 -4.73
C GLY A 357 -5.67 -5.74 -4.15
N ARG A 358 -5.80 -4.82 -3.19
CA ARG A 358 -4.66 -4.22 -2.48
C ARG A 358 -3.94 -5.23 -1.59
N GLN A 359 -4.66 -6.10 -0.90
CA GLN A 359 -4.09 -7.21 -0.13
C GLN A 359 -3.33 -8.20 -1.01
N GLY A 360 -3.81 -8.46 -2.23
CA GLY A 360 -3.11 -9.28 -3.22
C GLY A 360 -1.76 -8.68 -3.60
N ALA A 361 -1.72 -7.38 -3.92
CA ALA A 361 -0.48 -6.65 -4.19
C ALA A 361 0.48 -6.66 -2.98
N LEU A 362 -0.06 -6.42 -1.77
CA LEU A 362 0.70 -6.46 -0.52
C LEU A 362 1.36 -7.82 -0.30
N LYS A 363 0.61 -8.92 -0.44
CA LYS A 363 1.13 -10.29 -0.30
C LYS A 363 2.26 -10.56 -1.27
N THR A 364 2.08 -10.20 -2.54
CA THR A 364 3.11 -10.39 -3.57
C THR A 364 4.38 -9.61 -3.24
N ALA A 365 4.25 -8.35 -2.82
CA ALA A 365 5.40 -7.53 -2.43
C ALA A 365 6.12 -8.10 -1.20
N PHE A 366 5.38 -8.49 -0.17
CA PHE A 366 5.95 -8.94 1.11
C PHE A 366 6.58 -10.33 1.06
N ARG A 367 6.33 -11.12 0.00
CA ARG A 367 7.12 -12.34 -0.28
C ARG A 367 8.62 -12.05 -0.39
N ALA A 368 9.00 -10.86 -0.85
CA ALA A 368 10.41 -10.45 -0.95
C ALA A 368 11.13 -10.44 0.41
N TYR A 369 10.40 -10.19 1.51
CA TYR A 369 10.97 -10.20 2.86
C TYR A 369 11.07 -11.60 3.47
N ARG A 370 10.41 -12.62 2.87
CA ARG A 370 10.22 -13.99 3.38
C ARG A 370 9.46 -14.09 4.70
N TYR A 371 9.88 -13.39 5.74
CA TYR A 371 9.23 -13.33 7.05
C TYR A 371 9.53 -11.99 7.75
N ILE A 372 8.54 -11.47 8.47
CA ILE A 372 8.69 -10.29 9.33
C ILE A 372 8.14 -10.63 10.71
N LYS A 373 8.90 -10.29 11.76
CA LYS A 373 8.42 -10.41 13.13
C LYS A 373 7.20 -9.52 13.36
N PRO A 374 6.13 -10.00 14.02
CA PRO A 374 4.90 -9.22 14.23
C PRO A 374 5.15 -7.86 14.91
N GLU A 375 6.05 -7.81 15.88
CA GLU A 375 6.45 -6.59 16.61
C GLU A 375 6.94 -5.45 15.69
N HIS A 376 7.52 -5.76 14.54
CA HIS A 376 8.05 -4.76 13.60
C HIS A 376 7.18 -4.59 12.36
N SER A 377 6.14 -5.41 12.21
CA SER A 377 5.32 -5.45 11.00
C SER A 377 4.72 -4.09 10.62
N GLN A 378 4.34 -3.28 11.60
CA GLN A 378 3.78 -1.95 11.35
C GLN A 378 4.76 -1.02 10.61
N LEU A 379 6.07 -1.12 10.87
CA LEU A 379 7.08 -0.30 10.18
C LEU A 379 7.14 -0.62 8.68
N TYR A 380 7.03 -1.90 8.33
CA TYR A 380 7.01 -2.35 6.93
C TYR A 380 5.69 -1.96 6.24
N LEU A 381 4.57 -2.06 6.95
CA LEU A 381 3.26 -1.66 6.44
C LEU A 381 3.18 -0.14 6.22
N ASN A 382 3.70 0.65 7.16
CA ASN A 382 3.80 2.10 7.04
C ASN A 382 4.63 2.51 5.83
N GLU A 383 5.78 1.86 5.62
CA GLU A 383 6.60 2.06 4.43
C GLU A 383 5.78 1.82 3.14
N TYR A 384 5.09 0.69 3.08
CA TYR A 384 4.31 0.32 1.91
C TYR A 384 3.13 1.29 1.66
N SER A 385 2.41 1.67 2.72
CA SER A 385 1.36 2.69 2.67
C SER A 385 1.89 4.05 2.23
N PHE A 386 3.06 4.46 2.75
CA PHE A 386 3.65 5.76 2.44
C PHE A 386 3.97 5.89 0.95
N PHE A 387 4.65 4.92 0.34
CA PHE A 387 4.96 4.99 -1.10
C PHE A 387 3.71 4.88 -1.99
N GLY A 388 2.70 4.12 -1.56
CA GLY A 388 1.40 4.12 -2.22
C GLY A 388 0.67 5.46 -2.13
N ALA A 389 0.73 6.11 -0.98
CA ALA A 389 0.18 7.44 -0.75
C ALA A 389 0.98 8.52 -1.49
N LEU A 390 2.30 8.40 -1.58
CA LEU A 390 3.17 9.30 -2.34
C LEU A 390 2.78 9.31 -3.82
N LYS A 391 2.55 8.13 -4.41
CA LYS A 391 2.09 8.00 -5.80
C LYS A 391 0.72 8.64 -6.04
N TYR A 392 -0.14 8.67 -5.03
CA TYR A 392 -1.50 9.19 -5.14
C TYR A 392 -1.61 10.70 -4.82
N TYR A 393 -1.00 11.14 -3.73
CA TYR A 393 -1.08 12.52 -3.22
C TYR A 393 0.05 13.42 -3.70
N GLY A 394 1.22 12.85 -4.00
CA GLY A 394 2.46 13.59 -4.20
C GLY A 394 3.12 14.04 -2.89
N ALA A 395 4.43 14.29 -2.94
CA ALA A 395 5.22 14.69 -1.78
C ALA A 395 4.71 15.99 -1.15
N GLU A 396 4.35 16.99 -1.97
CA GLU A 396 3.94 18.32 -1.56
C GLU A 396 2.71 18.33 -0.64
N ARG A 397 1.69 17.52 -0.97
CA ARG A 397 0.48 17.44 -0.15
C ARG A 397 0.77 16.76 1.19
N ILE A 398 1.59 15.72 1.19
CA ILE A 398 1.98 14.99 2.41
C ILE A 398 2.78 15.90 3.33
N THR A 399 3.77 16.62 2.81
CA THR A 399 4.62 17.53 3.62
C THR A 399 3.82 18.71 4.16
N SER A 400 2.97 19.32 3.34
CA SER A 400 2.09 20.41 3.77
C SER A 400 1.14 19.97 4.89
N GLN A 401 0.54 18.78 4.76
CA GLN A 401 -0.31 18.23 5.80
C GLN A 401 0.49 17.94 7.08
N ASN A 402 1.69 17.38 6.95
CA ASN A 402 2.55 17.09 8.09
C ASN A 402 2.91 18.37 8.87
N GLN A 403 3.28 19.44 8.16
CA GLN A 403 3.59 20.75 8.76
C GLN A 403 2.37 21.36 9.45
N SER A 404 1.17 21.24 8.84
CA SER A 404 -0.08 21.70 9.46
C SER A 404 -0.36 20.98 10.79
N LEU A 405 -0.17 19.66 10.84
CA LEU A 405 -0.35 18.87 12.07
C LEU A 405 0.68 19.24 13.15
N LEU A 406 1.95 19.44 12.77
CA LEU A 406 2.99 19.86 13.72
C LEU A 406 2.72 21.27 14.27
N GLY A 407 2.26 22.20 13.43
CA GLY A 407 1.90 23.56 13.85
C GLY A 407 0.68 23.62 14.77
N GLN A 408 -0.30 22.71 14.60
CA GLN A 408 -1.43 22.60 15.52
C GLN A 408 -1.02 22.10 16.91
N ASN A 409 -0.04 21.20 17.00
CA ASN A 409 0.46 20.68 18.27
C ASN A 409 1.31 21.71 19.07
N GLN A 410 1.80 22.76 18.42
CA GLN A 410 2.59 23.83 19.04
C GLN A 410 1.77 25.06 19.46
N ARG A 411 0.46 25.12 19.13
CA ARG A 411 -0.40 26.18 19.67
C ARG A 411 -0.60 25.94 21.17
N PRO A 412 -0.36 26.93 22.04
CA PRO A 412 -0.68 26.78 23.46
C PRO A 412 -2.16 26.42 23.56
N LYS A 413 -2.48 25.34 24.28
CA LYS A 413 -3.85 25.00 24.64
C LYS A 413 -4.38 26.17 25.47
N THR A 414 -5.07 27.10 24.82
CA THR A 414 -5.85 28.10 25.53
C THR A 414 -6.85 27.35 26.39
N LYS A 415 -6.74 27.55 27.72
CA LYS A 415 -7.74 27.08 28.68
C LYS A 415 -9.09 27.67 28.28
N GLN A 416 -10.06 26.79 27.98
CA GLN A 416 -11.53 26.93 27.92
C GLN A 416 -12.04 26.08 26.73
N GLN A 417 -13.00 25.17 26.81
CA GLN A 417 -13.89 24.63 27.85
C GLN A 417 -14.18 23.17 27.49
N GLY A 418 -14.48 22.35 28.51
CA GLY A 418 -14.49 20.88 28.43
C GLY A 418 -15.55 20.25 27.53
N TRP A 419 -15.21 19.08 26.98
CA TRP A 419 -16.06 17.87 26.90
C TRP A 419 -15.11 16.67 26.90
N GLY A 420 -15.32 15.74 27.83
CA GLY A 420 -14.35 14.75 28.29
C GLY A 420 -14.01 13.62 27.31
N LEU A 421 -12.82 13.07 27.53
CA LEU A 421 -12.48 11.64 27.44
C LEU A 421 -11.19 11.45 28.26
N SER A 422 -11.39 11.20 29.55
CA SER A 422 -10.33 10.78 30.47
C SER A 422 -9.86 9.37 30.15
N GLY A 423 -8.56 9.13 30.34
CA GLY A 423 -8.06 7.83 30.77
C GLY A 423 -7.25 7.07 29.73
N MET A 424 -5.94 7.33 29.68
CA MET A 424 -4.91 6.28 29.68
C MET A 424 -3.55 6.91 29.97
N ASN A 425 -3.27 7.11 31.26
CA ASN A 425 -1.92 7.32 31.78
C ASN A 425 -1.23 5.94 31.82
N PHE A 426 -0.14 5.78 31.08
CA PHE A 426 0.82 4.71 31.33
C PHE A 426 1.79 5.20 32.41
N SER A 427 1.60 4.77 33.65
CA SER A 427 2.61 4.89 34.70
C SER A 427 3.67 3.82 34.49
N THR A 428 4.86 4.24 34.12
CA THR A 428 6.08 3.44 34.25
C THR A 428 6.55 3.49 35.71
N HIS A 429 6.46 2.37 36.42
CA HIS A 429 7.30 2.14 37.59
C HIS A 429 8.18 0.92 37.33
N ASN A 430 9.48 1.22 37.14
CA ASN A 430 10.55 0.36 37.61
C ASN A 430 10.57 0.45 39.13
N GLN A 431 10.68 -0.69 39.81
CA GLN A 431 11.76 -0.97 40.77
C GLN A 431 11.61 -2.39 41.34
N TYR A 432 12.72 -3.14 41.23
CA TYR A 432 13.07 -4.46 41.78
C TYR A 432 12.33 -5.69 41.27
#